data_AF-A0A023I0G4-F1
#
_entry.id   AF-A0A023I0G4-F1
#
_cell.length_a   1.000
_cell.length_b   1.000
_cell.length_c   1.000
_cell.angle_alpha   90.00
_cell.angle_beta   90.00
_cell.angle_gamma   90.00
#
_symmetry.space_group_name_H-M   'P 1'
#
loop_
_entity.id
_entity.type
_entity.pdbx_description
1 polymer ?
#
loop_
_entity_poly.entity_id
_entity_poly.type
_entity_poly.pdbx_seq_one_letter_code
_entity_poly.pdbx_strand_id
1 'polypeptide(L)'
;QVAVTITSEKSVGNVLSSIARELFKLDISWGKIVSLYCIVGGLAVDCVRHGHPEYLFGLVETMGLVIERDVATWMAQQGGW
;
A
#
# COMPACT_ATOMS: atom_id res chain seq x y z
N GLN A 1 9.52 14.98 0.16
CA GLN A 1 10.10 13.71 -0.32
C GLN A 1 10.37 12.86 0.91
N VAL A 2 9.62 11.77 1.11
CA VAL A 2 9.94 10.82 2.18
C VAL A 2 11.00 9.89 1.60
N ALA A 3 12.24 10.01 2.08
CA ALA A 3 13.32 9.10 1.68
C ALA A 3 13.14 7.78 2.44
N VAL A 4 12.46 6.81 1.82
CA VAL A 4 12.39 5.44 2.33
C VAL A 4 13.57 4.68 1.75
N THR A 5 14.54 4.32 2.59
CA THR A 5 15.63 3.43 2.16
C THR A 5 15.06 2.03 1.97
N ILE A 6 14.94 1.60 0.73
CA ILE A 6 14.51 0.25 0.37
C ILE A 6 15.68 -0.70 0.67
N THR A 7 15.61 -1.42 1.80
CA THR A 7 16.69 -2.30 2.26
C THR A 7 16.35 -3.78 2.15
N SER A 8 15.07 -4.14 2.00
CA SER A 8 14.59 -5.51 1.75
C SER A 8 13.12 -5.50 1.33
N GLU A 9 12.66 -6.56 0.67
CA GLU A 9 11.23 -6.78 0.36
C GLU A 9 10.34 -6.64 1.60
N LYS A 10 10.74 -7.29 2.70
CA LYS A 10 10.01 -7.23 3.98
C LYS A 10 9.94 -5.81 4.54
N SER A 11 10.99 -5.02 4.37
CA SER A 11 10.99 -3.61 4.78
C SER A 11 9.92 -2.82 4.02
N VAL A 12 9.81 -3.03 2.70
CA VAL A 12 8.82 -2.34 1.85
C VAL A 12 7.39 -2.70 2.27
N GLY A 13 7.10 -3.98 2.47
CA GLY A 13 5.78 -4.43 2.94
C GLY A 13 5.41 -3.88 4.33
N ASN A 14 6.37 -3.83 5.26
CA ASN A 14 6.16 -3.25 6.59
C ASN A 14 5.86 -1.75 6.52
N VAL A 15 6.57 -1.02 5.67
CA VAL A 15 6.34 0.42 5.45
C VAL A 15 4.94 0.65 4.89
N LEU A 16 4.54 -0.10 3.85
CA LEU A 16 3.20 -0.03 3.29
C LEU A 16 2.12 -0.31 4.35
N SER A 17 2.28 -1.37 5.12
CA SER A 17 1.32 -1.75 6.18
C SER A 17 1.18 -0.66 7.24
N SER A 18 2.30 -0.03 7.61
CA SER A 18 2.31 1.06 8.59
C SER A 18 1.60 2.31 8.06
N ILE A 19 1.85 2.65 6.80
CA ILE A 19 1.18 3.77 6.12
C ILE A 19 -0.32 3.52 6.03
N ALA A 20 -0.73 2.33 5.57
CA ALA A 20 -2.15 1.98 5.44
C ALA A 20 -2.88 2.05 6.78
N ARG A 21 -2.26 1.52 7.85
CA ARG A 21 -2.81 1.57 9.21
C ARG A 21 -3.10 2.99 9.66
N GLU A 22 -2.17 3.91 9.47
CA GLU A 22 -2.38 5.31 9.85
C GLU A 22 -3.35 6.02 8.90
N LEU A 23 -3.33 5.69 7.61
CA LEU A 23 -4.23 6.27 6.60
C LEU A 23 -5.71 5.99 6.91
N PHE A 24 -6.04 4.75 7.30
CA PHE A 24 -7.42 4.31 7.55
C PHE A 24 -7.83 4.32 9.03
N LYS A 25 -6.96 4.81 9.93
CA LYS A 25 -7.14 4.76 11.38
C LYS A 25 -8.44 5.37 11.92
N LEU A 26 -8.85 6.51 11.34
CA LEU A 26 -10.01 7.28 11.81
C LEU A 26 -11.26 6.99 11.00
N ASP A 27 -11.09 6.88 9.68
CA ASP A 27 -12.15 6.72 8.70
C ASP A 27 -11.59 6.21 7.38
N ILE A 28 -12.47 5.61 6.57
CA ILE A 28 -12.21 5.15 5.21
C ILE A 28 -12.98 6.04 4.25
N SER A 29 -12.34 6.44 3.16
CA SER A 29 -12.96 7.20 2.07
C SER A 29 -12.32 6.81 0.75
N TRP A 30 -13.04 7.01 -0.36
CA TRP A 30 -12.52 6.75 -1.70
C TRP A 30 -11.20 7.50 -1.96
N GLY A 31 -11.09 8.75 -1.51
CA GLY A 31 -9.86 9.53 -1.66
C GLY A 31 -8.66 8.91 -0.94
N LYS A 32 -8.86 8.33 0.25
CA LYS A 32 -7.81 7.61 0.97
C LYS A 32 -7.43 6.32 0.26
N ILE A 33 -8.41 5.59 -0.28
CA ILE A 33 -8.09 4.36 -0.99
C ILE A 33 -7.32 4.65 -2.28
N VAL A 34 -7.71 5.67 -3.06
CA VAL A 34 -6.92 6.14 -4.21
C VAL A 34 -5.51 6.56 -3.79
N SER A 35 -5.36 7.27 -2.66
CA SER A 35 -4.06 7.66 -2.13
C SER A 35 -3.16 6.45 -1.82
N LEU A 36 -3.74 5.34 -1.31
CA LEU A 36 -3.00 4.09 -1.11
C LEU A 36 -2.45 3.54 -2.44
N TYR A 37 -3.26 3.50 -3.50
CA TYR A 37 -2.79 3.08 -4.83
C TYR A 37 -1.65 3.96 -5.36
N CYS A 38 -1.74 5.29 -5.16
CA CYS A 38 -0.65 6.20 -5.54
C CYS A 38 0.64 5.94 -4.76
N ILE A 39 0.55 5.68 -3.45
CA ILE A 39 1.70 5.37 -2.59
C ILE A 39 2.36 4.05 -3.04
N VAL A 40 1.56 3.01 -3.27
CA VAL A 40 2.06 1.71 -3.74
C VAL A 40 2.69 1.84 -5.13
N GLY A 41 2.09 2.60 -6.05
CA GLY A 41 2.67 2.90 -7.35
C GLY A 41 4.02 3.62 -7.26
N GLY A 42 4.15 4.57 -6.33
CA GLY A 42 5.41 5.24 -6.04
C GLY A 42 6.49 4.27 -5.53
N LEU A 43 6.14 3.43 -4.54
CA LEU A 43 7.04 2.40 -4.02
C LEU A 43 7.46 1.40 -5.10
N ALA A 44 6.54 1.00 -5.98
CA ALA A 44 6.84 0.11 -7.10
C ALA A 44 7.87 0.73 -8.07
N VAL A 45 7.68 2.01 -8.43
CA VAL A 45 8.62 2.76 -9.26
C VAL A 45 9.99 2.85 -8.58
N ASP A 46 10.02 3.10 -7.28
CA ASP A 46 11.27 3.18 -6.51
C ASP A 46 11.98 1.82 -6.43
N CYS A 47 11.26 0.70 -6.21
CA CYS A 47 11.84 -0.65 -6.26
C CYS A 47 12.54 -0.90 -7.61
N VAL A 48 11.89 -0.61 -8.73
CA VAL A 48 12.47 -0.80 -10.06
C VAL A 48 13.70 0.10 -10.28
N ARG A 49 13.61 1.38 -9.89
CA ARG A 49 14.71 2.35 -10.05
C ARG A 49 15.95 2.00 -9.23
N HIS A 50 15.77 1.38 -8.06
CA HIS A 50 16.87 0.94 -7.20
C HIS A 50 17.36 -0.48 -7.53
N GLY A 51 16.88 -1.10 -8.60
CA GLY A 51 17.36 -2.41 -9.05
C GLY A 51 16.73 -3.60 -8.33
N HIS A 52 15.56 -3.41 -7.72
CA HIS A 52 14.81 -4.43 -6.96
C HIS A 52 13.41 -4.74 -7.52
N PRO A 53 13.26 -5.06 -8.82
CA PRO A 53 11.95 -5.40 -9.40
C PRO A 53 11.33 -6.67 -8.78
N GLU A 54 12.12 -7.53 -8.17
CA GLU A 54 11.65 -8.73 -7.47
C GLU A 54 10.74 -8.42 -6.27
N TYR A 55 10.79 -7.18 -5.72
CA TYR A 55 9.94 -6.78 -4.59
C TYR A 55 8.50 -6.44 -4.99
N LEU A 56 8.20 -6.32 -6.29
CA LEU A 56 6.88 -5.92 -6.76
C LEU A 56 5.79 -6.91 -6.37
N PHE A 57 6.10 -8.21 -6.37
CA PHE A 57 5.14 -9.24 -5.99
C PHE A 57 4.72 -9.11 -4.53
N GLY A 58 5.68 -9.07 -3.60
CA GLY A 58 5.39 -8.88 -2.17
C GLY A 58 4.71 -7.55 -1.86
N LEU A 59 5.01 -6.49 -2.63
CA LEU A 59 4.33 -5.20 -2.51
C LEU A 59 2.84 -5.30 -2.88
N VAL A 60 2.51 -5.96 -3.99
CA VAL A 60 1.12 -6.19 -4.42
C VAL A 60 0.39 -7.11 -3.44
N GLU A 61 1.04 -8.17 -2.95
CA GLU A 61 0.47 -9.07 -1.94
C GLU A 61 0.15 -8.32 -0.64
N THR A 62 1.09 -7.49 -0.15
CA THR A 62 0.88 -6.66 1.04
C THR A 62 -0.30 -5.69 0.85
N MET A 63 -0.40 -5.06 -0.33
CA MET A 63 -1.54 -4.19 -0.64
C MET A 63 -2.85 -4.97 -0.64
N GLY A 64 -2.88 -6.16 -1.23
CA GLY A 64 -4.04 -7.04 -1.24
C GLY A 64 -4.51 -7.36 0.18
N LEU A 65 -3.59 -7.71 1.07
CA LEU A 65 -3.89 -7.99 2.48
C LEU A 65 -4.45 -6.76 3.22
N VAL A 66 -3.92 -5.57 2.95
CA VAL A 66 -4.46 -4.31 3.51
C VAL A 66 -5.90 -4.09 3.04
N ILE A 67 -6.15 -4.23 1.73
CA ILE A 67 -7.49 -4.02 1.18
C ILE A 67 -8.47 -5.04 1.76
N GLU A 68 -8.12 -6.32 1.76
CA GLU A 68 -8.96 -7.41 2.24
C GLU A 68 -9.33 -7.23 3.72
N ARG A 69 -8.35 -6.89 4.57
CA ARG A 69 -8.54 -6.87 6.03
C ARG A 69 -9.15 -5.57 6.53
N ASP A 70 -8.73 -4.44 5.96
CA ASP A 70 -9.01 -3.12 6.54
C ASP A 70 -10.07 -2.34 5.74
N VAL A 71 -10.26 -2.64 4.45
CA VAL A 71 -11.01 -1.76 3.53
C VAL A 71 -12.23 -2.45 2.89
N ALA A 72 -12.15 -3.75 2.60
CA ALA A 72 -13.12 -4.49 1.79
C ALA A 72 -14.57 -4.41 2.32
N THR A 73 -14.75 -4.46 3.65
CA THR A 73 -16.07 -4.36 4.27
C THR A 73 -16.72 -3.00 4.03
N TRP A 74 -15.98 -1.91 4.25
CA TRP A 74 -16.49 -0.55 4.02
C TRP A 74 -16.86 -0.36 2.55
N MET A 75 -16.00 -0.84 1.68
CA MET A 75 -16.18 -0.84 0.24
C MET A 75 -17.44 -1.54 -0.23
N ALA A 76 -17.70 -2.76 0.28
CA ALA A 76 -18.93 -3.48 -0.03
C ALA A 76 -20.17 -2.70 0.45
N GLN A 77 -20.09 -2.01 1.60
CA GLN A 77 -21.17 -1.14 2.08
C GLN A 77 -21.40 0.10 1.21
N GLN A 78 -20.39 0.53 0.43
CA GLN A 78 -20.52 1.62 -0.54
C GLN A 78 -21.01 1.14 -1.93
N GLY A 79 -21.30 -0.14 -2.11
CA GLY A 79 -21.72 -0.71 -3.40
C GLY A 79 -20.60 -1.36 -4.22
N GLY A 80 -19.40 -1.52 -3.65
CA GLY A 80 -18.23 -2.06 -4.34
C GLY A 80 -17.35 -1.00 -4.99
N TRP A 81 -16.25 -1.45 -5.61
CA TRP A 81 -15.42 -0.63 -6.51
C TRP A 81 -16.13 -0.36 -7.83
#